data_AF-A0A8T8E765-F1
#
_entry.id   AF-A0A8T8E765-F1
#
_cell.length_a   1.000
_cell.length_b   1.000
_cell.length_c   1.000
_cell.angle_alpha   90.00
_cell.angle_beta   90.00
_cell.angle_gamma   90.00
#
_symmetry.space_group_name_H-M   'P 1'
#
loop_
_entity.id
_entity.type
_entity.pdbx_description
1 polymer ?
#
loop_
_entity_poly.entity_id
_entity_poly.type
_entity_poly.pdbx_seq_one_letter_code
_entity_poly.pdbx_strand_id
1 'polypeptide(L)' 'MDTQLNSITAGVFEEQEGHLTQSEPGPKVDRVVELAEKLDGLAEEASGETVDHIRTARNHCLEYVEEGGGDEQPRTE' A
#
# COMPACT_ATOMS: atom_id res chain seq x y z
N MET A 1 -9.75 47.49 10.17
CA MET A 1 -9.11 46.44 11.00
C MET A 1 -8.84 45.28 10.05
N ASP A 2 -7.81 45.42 9.22
CA ASP A 2 -7.62 44.56 8.03
C ASP A 2 -6.20 43.97 7.98
N THR A 3 -5.41 44.19 9.03
CA THR A 3 -4.02 43.73 9.13
C THR A 3 -3.90 42.31 9.68
N GLN A 4 -4.96 41.75 10.28
CA GLN A 4 -4.92 40.42 10.90
C GLN A 4 -5.21 39.27 9.92
N LEU A 5 -5.88 39.55 8.79
CA LEU A 5 -6.19 38.52 7.79
C LEU A 5 -5.00 38.26 6.83
N ASN A 6 -4.12 39.23 6.62
CA ASN A 6 -2.94 39.05 5.75
C ASN A 6 -1.82 38.21 6.39
N SER A 7 -1.75 38.11 7.72
CA SER A 7 -0.75 37.27 8.39
C SER A 7 -1.16 35.80 8.51
N ILE A 8 -2.46 35.48 8.45
CA ILE A 8 -2.93 34.08 8.47
C ILE A 8 -2.72 33.45 7.09
N THR A 9 -2.94 34.22 6.02
CA THR A 9 -2.75 33.74 4.66
C THR A 9 -1.27 33.50 4.35
N ALA A 10 -0.36 34.39 4.72
CA ALA A 10 1.06 34.23 4.40
C ALA A 10 1.75 33.05 5.11
N GLY A 11 1.34 32.70 6.33
CA GLY A 11 1.93 31.56 7.07
C GLY A 11 1.39 30.17 6.68
N VAL A 12 0.34 30.11 5.85
CA VAL A 12 -0.33 28.86 5.41
C VAL A 12 0.14 28.40 4.01
N PHE A 13 1.10 29.08 3.40
CA PHE A 13 1.62 28.69 2.07
C PHE A 13 3.08 28.24 2.05
N GLU A 14 3.84 28.28 3.15
CA GLU A 14 5.30 28.00 3.11
C GLU A 14 5.73 26.58 3.53
N GLU A 15 4.85 25.68 4.01
CA GLU A 15 5.29 24.34 4.47
C GLU A 15 4.43 23.14 4.03
N GLN A 16 3.62 23.29 2.96
CA GLN A 16 2.97 22.12 2.33
C GLN A 16 3.67 21.62 1.06
N GLU A 17 4.89 22.09 0.78
CA GLU A 17 5.66 21.67 -0.40
C GLU A 17 6.40 20.33 -0.21
N GLY A 18 6.34 19.71 0.98
CA GLY A 18 7.20 18.56 1.32
C GLY A 18 6.51 17.24 1.73
N HIS A 19 5.18 17.14 1.72
CA HIS A 19 4.49 15.97 2.31
C HIS A 19 3.47 15.26 1.42
N LEU A 20 3.38 15.60 0.12
CA LEU A 20 2.33 15.05 -0.75
C LEU A 20 2.82 14.13 -1.88
N THR A 21 4.06 13.64 -1.87
CA THR A 21 4.53 12.74 -2.95
C THR A 21 5.42 11.59 -2.50
N GLN A 22 5.37 11.16 -1.23
CA GLN A 22 5.90 9.84 -0.90
C GLN A 22 4.76 8.84 -1.10
N SER A 23 4.65 8.27 -2.30
CA SER A 23 3.94 7.01 -2.49
C SER A 23 4.46 6.07 -1.42
N GLU A 24 3.61 5.68 -0.48
CA GLU A 24 4.01 4.70 0.52
C GLU A 24 4.58 3.51 -0.25
N PRO A 25 5.79 3.03 0.12
CA PRO A 25 6.36 1.88 -0.55
C PRO A 25 5.30 0.77 -0.53
N GLY A 26 5.06 0.17 -1.69
CA GLY A 26 4.16 -0.97 -1.80
C GLY A 26 4.47 -2.02 -0.73
N PRO A 27 3.49 -2.83 -0.32
CA PRO A 27 3.73 -3.87 0.68
C PRO A 27 4.96 -4.70 0.29
N LYS A 28 5.87 -4.90 1.26
CA LYS A 28 7.11 -5.66 1.01
C LYS A 28 6.77 -7.07 0.53
N VAL A 29 7.44 -7.54 -0.53
CA VAL A 29 7.32 -8.91 -1.07
C VAL A 29 7.29 -9.95 0.05
N ASP A 30 8.24 -9.89 0.99
CA ASP A 30 8.32 -10.83 2.13
C ASP A 30 7.03 -10.90 2.95
N ARG A 31 6.34 -9.77 3.14
CA ARG A 31 5.06 -9.72 3.86
C ARG A 31 3.92 -10.31 3.06
N VAL A 32 3.93 -10.15 1.74
CA VAL A 32 2.92 -10.73 0.85
C VAL A 32 3.10 -12.24 0.74
N VAL A 33 4.34 -12.73 0.72
CA VAL A 33 4.66 -14.17 0.80
C VAL A 33 4.17 -14.76 2.12
N GLU A 34 4.50 -14.15 3.27
CA GLU A 34 4.02 -14.61 4.59
C GLU A 34 2.49 -14.65 4.65
N LEU A 35 1.81 -13.69 4.02
CA LEU A 35 0.36 -13.65 3.94
C LEU A 35 -0.19 -14.80 3.07
N ALA A 36 0.42 -15.08 1.92
CA ALA A 36 0.03 -16.20 1.06
C ALA A 36 0.15 -17.55 1.78
N GLU A 37 1.19 -17.77 2.57
CA GLU A 37 1.37 -18.98 3.40
C GLU A 37 0.28 -19.10 4.47
N LYS A 38 -0.08 -17.99 5.14
CA LYS A 38 -1.18 -17.98 6.12
C LYS A 38 -2.53 -18.29 5.48
N LEU A 39 -2.77 -17.78 4.27
CA LEU A 39 -3.97 -18.08 3.51
C LEU A 39 -4.02 -19.56 3.08
N ASP A 40 -2.86 -20.16 2.77
CA ASP A 40 -2.77 -21.59 2.48
C ASP A 40 -3.24 -22.44 3.68
N GLY A 41 -2.70 -22.18 4.87
CA GLY A 41 -3.14 -22.87 6.10
C GLY A 41 -4.60 -22.61 6.45
N LEU A 42 -5.09 -21.37 6.24
CA LEU A 42 -6.50 -21.05 6.47
C LEU A 42 -7.44 -21.77 5.48
N ALA A 43 -6.97 -22.05 4.26
CA ALA A 43 -7.73 -22.83 3.29
C ALA A 43 -7.87 -24.31 3.69
N GLU A 44 -6.93 -24.85 4.47
CA GLU A 44 -7.01 -26.21 5.04
C GLU A 44 -8.06 -26.30 6.16
N GLU A 45 -8.25 -25.22 6.91
CA GLU A 45 -9.24 -25.16 8.01
C GLU A 45 -10.64 -24.71 7.57
N ALA A 46 -10.74 -23.99 6.45
CA ALA A 46 -12.00 -23.50 5.92
C ALA A 46 -12.80 -24.58 5.17
N SER A 47 -14.08 -24.30 4.89
CA SER A 47 -14.94 -25.20 4.13
C SER A 47 -15.92 -24.44 3.23
N GLY A 48 -16.34 -25.09 2.14
CA GLY A 48 -17.30 -24.53 1.20
C GLY A 48 -16.76 -23.31 0.45
N GLU A 49 -17.63 -22.32 0.24
CA GLU A 49 -17.34 -21.12 -0.55
C GLU A 49 -16.21 -20.26 0.04
N THR A 50 -15.98 -20.32 1.35
CA THR A 50 -14.89 -19.59 2.02
C THR A 50 -13.50 -20.05 1.54
N VAL A 51 -13.32 -21.35 1.24
CA VAL A 51 -12.06 -21.88 0.69
C VAL A 51 -11.74 -21.27 -0.67
N ASP A 52 -12.76 -21.06 -1.50
CA ASP A 52 -12.60 -20.52 -2.84
C ASP A 52 -12.13 -19.05 -2.79
N HIS A 53 -12.71 -18.26 -1.89
CA HIS A 53 -12.29 -16.90 -1.62
C HIS A 53 -10.86 -16.83 -1.08
N ILE A 54 -10.48 -17.72 -0.16
CA ILE A 54 -9.13 -17.78 0.40
C ILE A 54 -8.10 -18.13 -0.68
N ARG A 55 -8.39 -19.10 -1.54
CA ARG A 55 -7.53 -19.48 -2.67
C ARG A 55 -7.38 -18.35 -3.68
N THR A 56 -8.46 -17.62 -3.96
CA THR A 56 -8.43 -16.45 -4.84
C THR A 56 -7.54 -15.35 -4.25
N ALA A 57 -7.67 -15.05 -2.96
CA ALA A 57 -6.82 -14.08 -2.28
C ALA A 57 -5.33 -14.50 -2.28
N ARG A 58 -5.04 -15.79 -2.07
CA ARG A 58 -3.69 -16.35 -2.15
C ARG A 58 -3.10 -16.20 -3.56
N ASN A 59 -3.87 -16.49 -4.59
CA ASN A 59 -3.41 -16.35 -5.98
C ASN A 59 -3.05 -14.89 -6.29
N HIS A 60 -3.89 -13.94 -5.89
CA HIS A 60 -3.57 -12.52 -6.03
C HIS A 60 -2.28 -12.10 -5.30
N CYS A 61 -1.98 -12.69 -4.13
CA CYS A 61 -0.73 -12.44 -3.43
C CYS A 61 0.47 -12.97 -4.21
N LEU A 62 0.34 -14.16 -4.83
CA LEU A 62 1.40 -14.74 -5.66
C LEU A 62 1.61 -13.96 -6.96
N GLU A 63 0.53 -13.53 -7.60
CA GLU A 63 0.58 -12.67 -8.80
C GLU A 63 1.29 -11.36 -8.48
N TYR A 64 0.96 -10.70 -7.37
CA TYR A 64 1.64 -9.47 -6.95
C TYR A 64 3.15 -9.67 -6.76
N VAL A 65 3.57 -10.81 -6.20
CA VAL A 65 4.99 -11.13 -6.01
C VAL A 65 5.67 -11.47 -7.34
N GLU A 66 5.00 -12.20 -8.23
CA GLU A 66 5.51 -12.56 -9.56
C GLU A 66 5.66 -11.32 -10.46
N GLU A 67 4.75 -10.35 -10.34
CA GLU A 67 4.81 -9.04 -11.03
C GLU A 67 5.91 -8.11 -10.49
N GLY A 68 6.68 -8.54 -9.48
CA GLY A 68 7.73 -7.73 -8.88
C GLY A 68 7.20 -6.69 -7.89
N GLY A 69 6.02 -6.90 -7.31
CA GLY A 69 5.38 -6.00 -6.36
C GLY A 69 6.27 -5.69 -5.16
N GLY A 70 6.97 -4.55 -5.20
CA GLY A 70 7.88 -4.09 -4.15
C GLY A 70 9.28 -3.71 -4.66
N ASP A 71 9.66 -4.22 -5.83
CA ASP A 71 10.88 -3.83 -6.54
C ASP A 71 10.46 -3.04 -7.79
N GLU A 72 11.01 -1.84 -7.97
CA GLU A 72 10.83 -0.98 -9.15
C GLU A 72 9.54 -0.13 -9.28
N GLN A 73 9.59 1.08 -8.72
CA GLN A 73 9.65 2.24 -9.62
C GLN A 73 11.09 2.77 -9.65
N PRO A 74 11.90 2.49 -10.68
CA PRO A 74 13.13 3.24 -10.90
C PRO A 74 12.73 4.69 -11.17
N ARG A 75 13.21 5.59 -10.31
CA ARG A 75 13.20 7.03 -10.58
C ARG A 75 14.06 7.26 -11.82
N THR A 76 13.43 7.60 -12.95
CA THR A 76 14.14 8.22 -14.06
C THR A 76 14.54 9.63 -13.61
N GLU A 77 15.85 9.90 -13.59
CA GLU A 77 16.47 11.19 -13.27
C GLU A 77 16.00 12.33 -14.19
#